data_AF-A0A1M4M2K0-F1
#
_entry.id   AF-A0A1M4M2K0-F1
#
_cell.length_a   1.000
_cell.length_b   1.000
_cell.length_c   1.000
_cell.angle_alpha   90.00
_cell.angle_beta   90.00
_cell.angle_gamma   90.00
#
_symmetry.space_group_name_H-M   'P 1'
#
loop_
_entity.id
_entity.type
_entity.pdbx_description
1 polymer ?
#
loop_
_entity_poly.entity_id
_entity_poly.type
_entity_poly.pdbx_seq_one_letter_code
_entity_poly.pdbx_strand_id
1 'polypeptide(L)' 'MLILTRKINESIVINNNIEIIVAGIDDGKVKLGIKAPKDIEIHRKEIYENIKAENKDAAKSASIDFYELGELFKKSGL' A
#
# COMPACT_ATOMS: atom_id res chain seq x y z
N MET A 1 16.17 -4.17 12.20
CA MET A 1 16.42 -3.51 10.90
C MET A 1 17.72 -4.06 10.34
N LEU A 2 17.72 -4.62 9.13
CA LEU A 2 18.92 -5.09 8.43
C LEU A 2 19.25 -4.10 7.31
N ILE A 3 20.50 -3.66 7.23
CA ILE A 3 20.94 -2.66 6.26
C ILE A 3 21.87 -3.34 5.26
N LEU A 4 21.54 -3.24 3.97
CA LEU A 4 22.32 -3.82 2.88
C LEU A 4 22.53 -2.76 1.80
N THR A 5 23.76 -2.63 1.32
CA THR A 5 24.08 -1.78 0.17
C THR A 5 24.16 -2.65 -1.08
N ARG A 6 23.40 -2.29 -2.11
CA ARG A 6 23.34 -2.98 -3.40
C ARG A 6 23.72 -2.05 -4.55
N LYS A 7 24.41 -2.58 -5.56
CA LYS A 7 24.65 -1.91 -6.85
C LYS A 7 23.50 -2.18 -7.82
N ILE A 8 23.48 -1.44 -8.94
CA ILE A 8 22.54 -1.68 -10.05
C ILE A 8 22.67 -3.14 -10.50
N ASN A 9 21.54 -3.78 -10.73
CA ASN A 9 21.36 -5.20 -11.10
C ASN A 9 21.67 -6.21 -9.98
N GLU A 10 22.04 -5.77 -8.77
CA GLU A 10 22.09 -6.68 -7.63
C GLU A 10 20.69 -6.83 -7.01
N SER A 11 20.44 -8.01 -6.43
CA SER A 11 19.17 -8.35 -5.81
C SER A 11 19.30 -8.78 -4.35
N ILE A 12 18.18 -8.71 -3.63
CA ILE A 12 17.98 -9.15 -2.26
C ILE A 12 16.81 -10.12 -2.27
N VAL A 13 16.98 -11.31 -1.70
CA VAL A 13 15.93 -12.31 -1.57
C VAL A 13 15.41 -12.35 -0.14
N ILE A 14 14.10 -12.31 0.02
CA ILE A 14 13.39 -12.40 1.31
C ILE A 14 12.48 -13.62 1.25
N ASN A 15 12.58 -14.49 2.26
CA ASN A 15 11.71 -15.67 2.44
C ASN A 15 11.62 -16.59 1.21
N ASN A 16 12.68 -16.61 0.39
CA ASN A 16 12.85 -17.40 -0.83
C ASN A 16 11.86 -17.14 -1.99
N ASN A 17 10.84 -16.31 -1.79
CA ASN A 17 9.79 -16.04 -2.76
C ASN A 17 9.66 -14.57 -3.15
N ILE A 18 10.29 -13.64 -2.41
CA ILE A 18 10.34 -12.22 -2.74
C ILE A 18 11.76 -11.87 -3.16
N GLU A 19 11.91 -11.27 -4.33
CA GLU A 19 13.17 -10.76 -4.84
C GLU A 19 13.04 -9.25 -5.11
N ILE A 20 13.95 -8.47 -4.54
CA ILE A 20 14.05 -7.02 -4.73
C ILE A 20 15.31 -6.76 -5.54
N ILE A 21 15.19 -6.10 -6.68
CA ILE A 21 16.27 -5.83 -7.62
C ILE A 21 16.47 -4.31 -7.71
N VAL A 22 17.71 -3.85 -7.64
CA VAL A 22 18.03 -2.45 -7.95
C VAL A 22 18.08 -2.28 -9.47
N ALA A 23 16.99 -1.84 -10.07
CA ALA A 23 16.85 -1.67 -11.52
C ALA A 23 17.62 -0.44 -12.06
N GLY A 24 17.88 0.55 -11.21
CA GLY A 24 18.62 1.74 -11.60
C GLY A 24 18.71 2.77 -10.49
N ILE A 25 19.59 3.74 -10.66
CA ILE A 25 19.76 4.88 -9.75
C ILE A 25 19.76 6.13 -10.64
N ASP A 26 18.92 7.09 -10.29
CA ASP A 26 18.74 8.32 -11.06
C ASP A 26 18.46 9.47 -10.09
N ASP A 27 19.32 10.50 -10.11
CA ASP A 27 19.20 11.72 -9.31
C ASP A 27 18.71 11.52 -7.86
N GLY A 28 19.44 10.70 -7.09
CA GLY A 28 19.11 10.40 -5.68
C GLY A 28 17.91 9.47 -5.47
N LYS A 29 17.22 9.04 -6.54
CA LYS A 29 16.14 8.06 -6.52
C LYS A 29 16.65 6.70 -6.96
N VAL A 30 16.11 5.65 -6.34
CA VAL A 30 16.43 4.27 -6.68
C VAL A 30 15.21 3.63 -7.33
N LYS A 31 15.39 3.06 -8.52
CA LYS A 31 14.37 2.24 -9.18
C LYS A 31 14.50 0.83 -8.62
N LEU A 32 13.47 0.37 -7.92
CA LEU A 32 13.38 -0.98 -7.36
C LEU A 32 12.42 -1.81 -8.20
N GLY A 33 12.89 -2.96 -8.69
CA GLY A 33 12.04 -4.03 -9.19
C GLY A 33 11.70 -4.97 -8.05
N ILE A 34 10.44 -5.35 -7.89
CA ILE A 34 10.01 -6.30 -6.87
C ILE A 34 9.31 -7.45 -7.58
N LYS A 35 9.81 -8.67 -7.36
CA LYS A 35 9.21 -9.90 -7.86
C LYS A 35 8.74 -10.70 -6.66
N ALA A 36 7.43 -10.90 -6.57
CA ALA A 36 6.79 -11.72 -5.56
C ALA A 36 5.67 -12.54 -6.21
N PRO A 37 5.27 -13.68 -5.63
CA PRO A 37 4.10 -14.41 -6.07
C PRO A 37 2.82 -13.61 -5.84
N LYS A 38 1.74 -13.98 -6.55
CA LYS A 38 0.51 -13.18 -6.66
C LYS A 38 -0.30 -13.06 -5.37
N ASP A 39 -0.06 -13.96 -4.43
CA ASP A 39 -0.66 -13.96 -3.09
C ASP A 39 -0.08 -12.86 -2.18
N ILE A 40 1.06 -12.28 -2.55
CA ILE A 40 1.73 -11.24 -1.77
C ILE A 40 1.45 -9.88 -2.40
N GLU A 41 0.68 -9.06 -1.69
CA GLU A 41 0.45 -7.68 -2.10
C GLU A 41 1.67 -6.81 -1.82
N ILE A 42 2.02 -5.95 -2.79
CA ILE A 42 3.12 -5.01 -2.68
C ILE A 42 2.54 -3.60 -2.80
N HIS A 43 2.67 -2.83 -1.73
CA HIS A 43 2.19 -1.45 -1.66
C HIS A 43 3.33 -0.50 -1.35
N ARG A 44 3.20 0.75 -1.81
CA ARG A 44 4.04 1.83 -1.30
C ARG A 44 3.66 2.14 0.14
N LYS A 45 4.66 2.44 0.96
CA LYS A 45 4.48 2.57 2.42
C LYS A 45 3.46 3.64 2.79
N GLU A 46 3.53 4.79 2.14
CA GLU A 46 2.63 5.93 2.35
C GLU A 46 1.18 5.59 1.99
N ILE A 47 0.97 4.84 0.91
CA ILE A 47 -0.36 4.40 0.49
C ILE A 47 -0.93 3.41 1.51
N TYR A 48 -0.10 2.44 1.93
CA TYR A 48 -0.50 1.45 2.93
C TYR A 48 -0.89 2.09 4.27
N GLU A 49 -0.14 3.10 4.72
CA GLU A 49 -0.46 3.81 5.97
C GLU A 49 -1.76 4.60 5.87
N ASN A 50 -2.00 5.27 4.74
CA ASN A 50 -3.25 6.00 4.50
C ASN A 50 -4.46 5.04 4.49
N ILE A 51 -4.38 3.92 3.76
CA ILE A 51 -5.46 2.91 3.74
C ILE A 51 -5.73 2.39 5.16
N LYS A 52 -4.68 2.13 5.94
CA LYS A 52 -4.82 1.63 7.31
C LYS A 52 -5.46 2.66 8.24
N ALA A 53 -5.14 3.94 8.06
CA ALA A 53 -5.74 5.04 8.82
C ALA A 53 -7.23 5.18 8.49
N GLU A 54 -7.57 5.23 7.20
CA GLU A 54 -8.95 5.36 6.72
C GLU A 54 -9.82 4.19 7.19
N ASN A 55 -9.33 2.95 7.08
CA ASN A 55 -10.04 1.77 7.58
C ASN A 55 -10.30 1.85 9.09
N LYS A 56 -9.36 2.42 9.85
CA LYS A 56 -9.52 2.60 11.30
C LYS A 56 -10.56 3.67 11.61
N ASP A 57 -10.63 4.74 10.83
CA ASP A 57 -11.60 5.81 11.03
C ASP A 57 -13.00 5.38 10.60
N ALA A 58 -13.14 4.68 9.47
CA ALA A 58 -14.40 4.05 9.06
C ALA A 58 -14.93 3.06 10.12
N ALA A 59 -14.04 2.25 10.73
CA ALA A 59 -14.43 1.32 11.79
C ALA A 59 -14.85 2.00 13.10
N LYS A 60 -14.47 3.26 13.34
CA LYS A 60 -14.95 4.04 14.50
C LYS A 60 -16.32 4.66 14.28
N SER A 61 -16.78 4.79 13.04
CA SER A 61 -18.12 5.26 12.68
C SER A 61 -19.16 4.18 12.98
N ALA A 62 -19.29 3.80 14.24
CA ALA A 62 -20.14 2.70 14.71
C ALA A 62 -21.62 3.10 14.90
N SER A 63 -22.02 4.30 14.50
CA SER A 63 -23.41 4.75 14.57
C SER A 63 -23.78 5.55 13.34
N ILE A 64 -23.74 4.91 12.18
CA ILE A 64 -24.40 5.43 10.99
C ILE A 64 -25.84 4.95 11.08
N ASP A 65 -26.77 5.85 11.41
CA ASP A 65 -28.20 5.54 11.33
C ASP A 65 -28.57 5.36 9.86
N PHE A 66 -28.90 4.12 9.49
CA PHE A 66 -29.25 3.76 8.11
C PHE A 66 -30.47 4.53 7.59
N TYR A 67 -31.33 5.06 8.47
CA TYR A 67 -32.45 5.91 8.08
C TYR A 67 -32.01 7.32 7.64
N GLU A 68 -31.04 7.94 8.32
CA GLU A 68 -30.53 9.27 7.96
C GLU A 68 -29.80 9.26 6.60
N LEU A 69 -29.09 8.17 6.29
CA LEU A 69 -28.47 7.99 4.98
C LEU A 69 -29.52 7.94 3.85
N GLY A 70 -30.62 7.23 4.05
CA GLY A 70 -31.70 7.11 3.05
C GLY A 70 -32.37 8.44 2.72
N GLU A 71 -32.49 9.33 3.71
CA GLU A 71 -33.01 10.70 3.55
C GLU A 71 -32.05 11.60 2.75
N LEU A 72 -30.74 11.45 2.97
CA LEU A 72 -29.71 12.19 2.23
C LEU A 72 -29.71 11.83 0.73
N PHE A 73 -29.79 10.54 0.39
CA PHE A 73 -29.83 10.12 -1.03
C PHE A 73 -31.10 10.61 -1.74
N LYS A 74 -32.26 10.61 -1.07
CA LYS A 74 -33.51 11.15 -1.63
C LYS A 74 -33.47 12.66 -1.90
N LYS A 75 -32.78 13.43 -1.04
CA LYS A 75 -32.60 14.88 -1.23
C LYS A 75 -31.64 15.22 -2.37
N SER A 76 -30.71 14.32 -2.70
CA SER A 76 -29.70 14.52 -3.75
C SER A 76 -30.15 14.10 -5.16
N GLY A 77 -31.40 13.62 -5.34
CA GLY A 77 -31.96 13.37 -6.66
C GLY A 77 -31.43 12.14 -7.38
N LEU A 78 -31.29 11.02 -6.64
CA LEU A 78 -31.14 9.66 -7.19
C LEU A 78 -32.35 8.81 -6.76
#